data_AF-A0A507E750-F1
#
_entry.id   AF-A0A507E750-F1
#
_cell.length_a   1.000
_cell.length_b   1.000
_cell.length_c   1.000
_cell.angle_alpha   90.00
_cell.angle_beta   90.00
_cell.angle_gamma   90.00
#
_symmetry.space_group_name_H-M   'P 1'
#
loop_
_entity.id
_entity.type
_entity.pdbx_description
1 polymer ?
#
loop_
_entity_poly.entity_id
_entity_poly.type
_entity_poly.pdbx_seq_one_letter_code
_entity_poly.pdbx_strand_id
1 'polypeptide(L)'
;MPQFSTTALHKKLSADTVPVPVSPKRRPSFPHLPNELLLILFESMPTKHVCIMRCISKRYSALATVVLLARFETKLVELGEKITEANRIYRETEREKHGDLSHYRAYLRNVSLNELTEAIWYSAPPPELQTVCECLCILKGVDSSVANRRKVQQSFGDPVEDYFVDATMPWPTIKKCMGRYEFKTWLMNLRVGVDFIPFANVKRVERILMVDPQITYDRLREVSMAGYRLLILVAACWQYCTIAEDLRQKRNDCYSMEQTLVSLQKFVSHVGRKCDGPIMKSSGSSSVIAKAAIC
;
A
#
# COMPACT_ATOMS: atom_id res chain seq x y z
N MET A 1 37.88 49.68 -37.75
CA MET A 1 37.41 50.95 -38.32
C MET A 1 35.93 50.82 -38.64
N PRO A 2 35.02 51.76 -38.29
CA PRO A 2 35.00 52.73 -37.20
C PRO A 2 33.79 52.53 -36.24
N GLN A 3 33.86 53.14 -35.05
CA GLN A 3 32.79 53.22 -34.04
C GLN A 3 31.89 54.44 -34.34
N PHE A 4 30.56 54.29 -34.20
CA PHE A 4 29.61 55.41 -34.24
C PHE A 4 29.00 55.67 -32.85
N SER A 5 29.19 56.90 -32.38
CA SER A 5 28.85 57.41 -31.06
C SER A 5 27.35 57.69 -30.88
N THR A 6 26.75 57.14 -29.83
CA THR A 6 25.33 57.27 -29.44
C THR A 6 25.07 58.49 -28.54
N THR A 7 25.60 59.67 -28.87
CA THR A 7 25.54 60.86 -27.98
C THR A 7 24.50 61.92 -28.35
N ALA A 8 23.69 61.71 -29.40
CA ALA A 8 22.74 62.73 -29.87
C ALA A 8 21.32 62.64 -29.26
N LEU A 9 20.90 61.48 -28.74
CA LEU A 9 19.52 61.28 -28.26
C LEU A 9 19.30 61.70 -26.79
N HIS A 10 20.34 61.67 -25.96
CA HIS A 10 20.21 62.01 -24.54
C HIS A 10 20.07 63.51 -24.24
N LYS A 11 20.37 64.38 -25.22
CA LYS A 11 20.39 65.84 -24.98
C LYS A 11 19.05 66.54 -25.23
N LYS A 12 18.04 65.85 -25.78
CA LYS A 12 16.69 66.41 -26.01
C LYS A 12 15.66 66.08 -24.92
N LEU A 13 16.02 65.34 -23.88
CA LEU A 13 15.11 64.95 -22.79
C LEU A 13 15.37 65.70 -21.47
N SER A 14 16.25 66.71 -21.46
CA SER A 14 16.72 67.34 -20.21
C SER A 14 16.65 68.86 -20.19
N ALA A 15 15.74 69.48 -20.94
CA ALA A 15 15.48 70.91 -20.80
C ALA A 15 14.03 71.17 -20.37
N ASP A 16 13.94 71.84 -19.22
CA ASP A 16 12.81 72.60 -18.68
C ASP A 16 11.68 71.86 -17.94
N THR A 17 12.05 71.53 -16.70
CA THR A 17 11.22 71.54 -15.49
C THR A 17 10.23 72.71 -15.43
N VAL A 18 8.94 72.41 -15.55
CA VAL A 18 7.85 73.18 -14.93
C VAL A 18 7.28 72.33 -13.79
N PRO A 19 7.22 72.82 -12.53
CA PRO A 19 6.66 72.04 -11.44
C PRO A 19 5.12 72.04 -11.57
N VAL A 20 4.58 70.94 -12.08
CA VAL A 20 3.14 70.65 -12.00
C VAL A 20 2.80 70.31 -10.55
N PRO A 21 1.77 70.92 -9.93
CA PRO A 21 1.38 70.61 -8.58
C PRO A 21 0.96 69.14 -8.49
N VAL A 22 1.66 68.38 -7.65
CA VAL A 22 1.38 66.97 -7.39
C VAL A 22 0.14 66.90 -6.51
N SER A 23 -1.03 66.80 -7.14
CA SER A 23 -2.24 66.35 -6.49
C SER A 23 -1.98 64.99 -5.81
N PRO A 24 -2.47 64.74 -4.59
CA PRO A 24 -2.25 63.46 -3.94
C PRO A 24 -2.85 62.36 -4.82
N LYS A 25 -1.99 61.47 -5.32
CA LYS A 25 -2.38 60.26 -6.05
C LYS A 25 -3.31 59.45 -5.15
N ARG A 26 -4.63 59.65 -5.29
CA ARG A 26 -5.63 58.72 -4.76
C ARG A 26 -5.30 57.37 -5.38
N ARG A 27 -4.93 56.39 -4.54
CA ARG A 27 -4.78 55.00 -4.98
C ARG A 27 -6.06 54.63 -5.73
N PRO A 28 -5.98 53.99 -6.91
CA PRO A 28 -7.17 53.56 -7.62
C PRO A 28 -8.00 52.72 -6.65
N SER A 29 -9.18 53.24 -6.33
CA SER A 29 -10.19 52.56 -5.54
C SER A 29 -10.68 51.40 -6.40
N PHE A 30 -9.98 50.27 -6.35
CA PHE A 30 -10.50 49.04 -6.94
C PHE A 30 -11.88 48.80 -6.35
N PRO A 31 -12.91 48.54 -7.19
CA PRO A 31 -14.23 48.23 -6.70
C PRO A 31 -14.10 47.05 -5.73
N HIS A 32 -14.49 47.30 -4.49
CA HIS A 32 -14.42 46.31 -3.42
C HIS A 32 -15.37 45.18 -3.81
N LEU A 33 -14.83 44.08 -4.31
CA LEU A 33 -15.64 42.91 -4.64
C LEU A 33 -16.37 42.47 -3.36
N PRO A 34 -17.70 42.30 -3.36
CA PRO A 34 -18.46 41.83 -2.21
C PRO A 34 -17.94 40.49 -1.65
N ASN A 35 -18.15 40.25 -0.35
CA ASN A 35 -17.68 39.03 0.32
C ASN A 35 -18.33 37.77 -0.27
N GLU A 36 -19.57 37.89 -0.70
CA GLU A 36 -20.41 36.84 -1.27
C GLU A 36 -19.80 36.32 -2.58
N LEU A 37 -19.39 37.24 -3.46
CA LEU A 37 -18.73 36.88 -4.72
C LEU A 37 -17.35 36.24 -4.49
N LEU A 38 -16.62 36.70 -3.47
CA LEU A 38 -15.34 36.08 -3.09
C LEU A 38 -15.52 34.66 -2.55
N LEU A 39 -16.58 34.38 -1.79
CA LEU A 39 -16.87 33.04 -1.29
C LEU A 39 -17.22 32.08 -2.44
N ILE A 40 -18.04 32.51 -3.40
CA ILE A 40 -18.38 31.72 -4.59
C ILE A 40 -17.12 31.42 -5.42
N LEU A 41 -16.22 32.40 -5.58
CA LEU A 41 -14.93 32.18 -6.22
C LEU A 41 -14.04 31.20 -5.45
N PHE A 42 -14.03 31.27 -4.12
CA PHE A 42 -13.24 30.37 -3.30
C PHE A 42 -13.80 28.95 -3.32
N GLU A 43 -15.13 28.80 -3.38
CA GLU A 43 -15.84 27.53 -3.46
C GLU A 43 -15.65 26.83 -4.81
N SER A 44 -15.45 27.58 -5.90
CA SER A 44 -15.13 27.02 -7.22
C SER A 44 -13.64 26.71 -7.42
N MET A 45 -12.75 27.28 -6.61
CA MET A 45 -11.30 27.08 -6.73
C MET A 45 -10.78 25.81 -6.05
N PRO A 46 -9.76 25.12 -6.62
CA PRO A 46 -9.11 23.99 -5.97
C PRO A 46 -8.51 24.38 -4.61
N THR A 47 -8.49 23.43 -3.67
CA THR A 47 -8.02 23.64 -2.28
C THR A 47 -6.64 24.27 -2.20
N LYS A 48 -5.72 23.90 -3.11
CA LYS A 48 -4.38 24.48 -3.21
C LYS A 48 -4.41 26.00 -3.41
N HIS A 49 -5.26 26.48 -4.30
CA HIS A 49 -5.39 27.91 -4.60
C HIS A 49 -6.04 28.67 -3.45
N VAL A 50 -7.04 28.08 -2.78
CA VAL A 50 -7.67 28.68 -1.59
C VAL A 50 -6.64 28.82 -0.45
N CYS A 51 -5.75 27.85 -0.27
CA CYS A 51 -4.64 27.96 0.68
C CYS A 51 -3.67 29.10 0.34
N ILE A 52 -3.39 29.35 -0.94
CA ILE A 52 -2.54 30.47 -1.38
C ILE A 52 -3.26 31.81 -1.12
N MET A 53 -4.55 31.90 -1.47
CA MET A 53 -5.37 33.10 -1.26
C MET A 53 -5.42 33.51 0.21
N ARG A 54 -5.39 32.52 1.12
CA ARG A 54 -5.33 32.74 2.56
C ARG A 54 -4.13 33.60 3.00
N CYS A 55 -3.02 33.57 2.26
CA CYS A 55 -1.79 34.29 2.61
C CYS A 55 -1.76 35.74 2.12
N ILE A 56 -2.73 36.18 1.30
CA ILE A 56 -2.67 37.48 0.61
C ILE A 56 -3.10 38.63 1.51
N SER A 57 -4.17 38.47 2.28
CA SER A 57 -4.67 39.52 3.18
C SER A 57 -5.51 38.95 4.32
N LYS A 58 -5.73 39.73 5.38
CA LYS A 58 -6.59 39.34 6.51
C LYS A 58 -8.01 38.99 6.06
N ARG A 59 -8.58 39.77 5.13
CA ARG A 59 -9.92 39.53 4.56
C ARG A 59 -9.99 38.19 3.82
N TYR A 60 -9.02 37.95 2.93
CA TYR A 60 -8.95 36.71 2.15
C TYR A 60 -8.66 35.52 3.07
N SER A 61 -7.86 35.72 4.13
CA SER A 61 -7.61 34.70 5.15
C SER A 61 -8.88 34.26 5.86
N ALA A 62 -9.73 35.21 6.29
CA ALA A 62 -10.99 34.89 6.97
C ALA A 62 -11.94 34.11 6.06
N LEU A 63 -12.19 34.62 4.85
CA LEU A 63 -13.09 33.98 3.87
C LEU A 63 -12.57 32.61 3.40
N ALA A 64 -11.27 32.49 3.11
CA ALA A 64 -10.65 31.22 2.73
C ALA A 64 -10.70 30.21 3.89
N THR A 65 -10.56 30.67 5.13
CA THR A 65 -10.66 29.77 6.30
C THR A 65 -12.06 29.17 6.43
N VAL A 66 -13.12 29.96 6.26
CA VAL A 66 -14.51 29.44 6.28
C VAL A 66 -14.72 28.37 5.21
N VAL A 67 -14.31 28.64 3.96
CA VAL A 67 -14.44 27.68 2.86
C VAL A 67 -13.61 26.41 3.09
N LEU A 68 -12.39 26.54 3.62
CA LEU A 68 -11.54 25.40 3.94
C LEU A 68 -12.13 24.57 5.07
N LEU A 69 -12.63 25.19 6.14
CA LEU A 69 -13.27 24.49 7.25
C LEU A 69 -14.48 23.68 6.77
N ALA A 70 -15.41 24.32 6.05
CA ALA A 70 -16.59 23.63 5.51
C ALA A 70 -16.19 22.41 4.63
N ARG A 71 -15.24 22.60 3.70
CA ARG A 71 -14.76 21.51 2.83
C ARG A 71 -14.12 20.35 3.59
N PHE A 72 -13.31 20.66 4.59
CA PHE A 72 -12.57 19.63 5.32
C PHE A 72 -13.42 18.99 6.42
N GLU A 73 -14.40 19.68 6.99
CA GLU A 73 -15.38 19.11 7.91
C GLU A 73 -16.23 18.04 7.21
N THR A 74 -16.76 18.32 6.02
CA THR A 74 -17.49 17.30 5.22
C THR A 74 -16.59 16.10 4.93
N LYS A 75 -15.35 16.34 4.47
CA LYS A 75 -14.39 15.26 4.20
C LYS A 75 -14.01 14.46 5.46
N LEU A 76 -13.95 15.10 6.62
CA LEU A 76 -13.66 14.42 7.88
C LEU A 76 -14.78 13.47 8.29
N VAL A 77 -16.04 13.90 8.13
CA VAL A 77 -17.21 13.05 8.39
C VAL A 77 -17.21 11.87 7.42
N GLU A 78 -17.08 12.13 6.12
CA GLU A 78 -17.04 11.07 5.09
C GLU A 78 -15.90 10.06 5.33
N LEU A 79 -14.70 10.53 5.66
CA LEU A 79 -13.56 9.64 5.95
C LEU A 79 -13.77 8.89 7.27
N GLY A 80 -14.37 9.53 8.28
CA GLY A 80 -14.73 8.89 9.53
C GLY A 80 -15.68 7.72 9.33
N GLU A 81 -16.76 7.92 8.58
CA GLU A 81 -17.72 6.87 8.22
C GLU A 81 -17.04 5.73 7.45
N LYS A 82 -16.22 6.05 6.45
CA LYS A 82 -15.46 5.05 5.70
C LYS A 82 -14.52 4.22 6.57
N ILE A 83 -13.85 4.83 7.54
CA ILE A 83 -12.98 4.11 8.49
C ILE A 83 -13.80 3.22 9.42
N THR A 84 -14.95 3.71 9.92
CA THR A 84 -15.81 2.88 10.78
C THR A 84 -16.34 1.66 10.03
N GLU A 85 -16.74 1.82 8.77
CA GLU A 85 -17.23 0.74 7.94
C GLU A 85 -16.09 -0.22 7.54
N ALA A 86 -14.93 0.29 7.14
CA ALA A 86 -13.76 -0.53 6.84
C ALA A 86 -13.32 -1.37 8.05
N ASN A 87 -13.28 -0.78 9.25
CA ASN A 87 -12.98 -1.49 10.49
C ASN A 87 -14.05 -2.53 10.84
N ARG A 88 -15.34 -2.24 10.57
CA ARG A 88 -16.43 -3.19 10.74
C ARG A 88 -16.23 -4.42 9.86
N ILE A 89 -15.98 -4.20 8.56
CA ILE A 89 -15.74 -5.25 7.56
C ILE A 89 -14.49 -6.07 7.92
N TYR A 90 -13.40 -5.41 8.34
CA TYR A 90 -12.18 -6.08 8.77
C TYR A 90 -12.46 -7.03 9.95
N ARG A 91 -13.13 -6.54 11.01
CA ARG A 91 -13.46 -7.35 12.20
C ARG A 91 -14.43 -8.48 11.90
N GLU A 92 -15.34 -8.29 10.94
CA GLU A 92 -16.25 -9.34 10.47
C GLU A 92 -15.48 -10.42 9.71
N THR A 93 -14.66 -10.04 8.73
CA THR A 93 -13.79 -10.95 7.99
C THR A 93 -12.87 -11.72 8.94
N GLU A 94 -12.24 -11.04 9.89
CA GLU A 94 -11.33 -11.67 10.86
C GLU A 94 -12.05 -12.74 11.70
N ARG A 95 -13.27 -12.45 12.16
CA ARG A 95 -14.08 -13.42 12.91
C ARG A 95 -14.48 -14.63 12.07
N GLU A 96 -14.92 -14.41 10.83
CA GLU A 96 -15.28 -15.49 9.90
C GLU A 96 -14.08 -16.40 9.62
N LYS A 97 -12.91 -15.80 9.35
CA LYS A 97 -11.69 -16.50 8.95
C LYS A 97 -10.87 -17.06 10.11
N HIS A 98 -11.16 -16.65 11.35
CA HIS A 98 -10.43 -17.12 12.53
C HIS A 98 -10.49 -18.64 12.67
N GLY A 99 -11.66 -19.25 12.42
CA GLY A 99 -11.84 -20.71 12.44
C GLY A 99 -10.94 -21.40 11.42
N ASP A 100 -10.93 -20.90 10.19
CA ASP A 100 -10.12 -21.42 9.08
C ASP A 100 -8.62 -21.36 9.40
N LEU A 101 -8.13 -20.21 9.90
CA LEU A 101 -6.73 -20.03 10.28
C LEU A 101 -6.30 -21.01 11.38
N SER A 102 -7.16 -21.22 12.38
CA SER A 102 -6.91 -22.21 13.44
C SER A 102 -6.88 -23.63 12.90
N HIS A 103 -7.81 -23.96 11.99
CA HIS A 103 -7.88 -25.26 11.33
C HIS A 103 -6.62 -25.55 10.50
N TYR A 104 -6.17 -24.62 9.67
CA TYR A 104 -4.93 -24.78 8.90
C TYR A 104 -3.71 -24.90 9.80
N ARG A 105 -3.62 -24.08 10.84
CA ARG A 105 -2.51 -24.14 11.82
C ARG A 105 -2.46 -25.47 12.57
N ALA A 106 -3.59 -26.18 12.71
CA ALA A 106 -3.63 -27.51 13.29
C ALA A 106 -2.97 -28.56 12.38
N TYR A 107 -3.17 -28.50 11.05
CA TYR A 107 -2.47 -29.40 10.11
C TYR A 107 -0.95 -29.17 10.12
N LEU A 108 -0.51 -27.92 10.28
CA LEU A 108 0.92 -27.59 10.38
C LEU A 108 1.58 -28.09 11.69
N ARG A 109 0.80 -28.58 12.66
CA ARG A 109 1.34 -29.12 13.92
C ARG A 109 1.79 -30.57 13.78
N ASN A 110 1.12 -31.35 12.94
CA ASN A 110 1.28 -32.81 12.88
C ASN A 110 2.27 -33.22 11.78
N VAL A 111 3.31 -32.44 11.55
CA VAL A 111 4.28 -32.74 10.49
C VAL A 111 5.18 -33.89 10.94
N SER A 112 5.16 -35.01 10.22
CA SER A 112 6.02 -36.15 10.52
C SER A 112 7.26 -36.15 9.63
N LEU A 113 8.44 -36.30 10.22
CA LEU A 113 9.70 -36.44 9.46
C LEU A 113 9.75 -37.75 8.68
N ASN A 114 8.93 -38.73 9.07
CA ASN A 114 8.87 -40.04 8.42
C ASN A 114 8.33 -39.92 6.99
N GLU A 115 7.26 -39.16 6.80
CA GLU A 115 6.69 -38.86 5.47
C GLU A 115 7.72 -38.14 4.58
N LEU A 116 8.49 -37.21 5.16
CA LEU A 116 9.55 -36.53 4.44
C LEU A 116 10.65 -37.50 4.01
N THR A 117 11.09 -38.39 4.91
CA THR A 117 12.11 -39.38 4.56
C THR A 117 11.60 -40.35 3.51
N GLU A 118 10.36 -40.83 3.60
CA GLU A 118 9.78 -41.73 2.60
C GLU A 118 9.76 -41.08 1.21
N ALA A 119 9.33 -39.81 1.12
CA ALA A 119 9.32 -39.05 -0.13
C ALA A 119 10.74 -38.88 -0.74
N ILE A 120 11.77 -38.66 0.09
CA ILE A 120 13.17 -38.48 -0.36
C ILE A 120 13.77 -39.77 -0.93
N TRP A 121 13.33 -40.93 -0.46
CA TRP A 121 13.96 -42.22 -0.78
C TRP A 121 13.63 -42.75 -2.19
N TYR A 122 12.66 -42.14 -2.89
CA TYR A 122 12.40 -42.44 -4.29
C TYR A 122 13.64 -42.16 -5.17
N SER A 123 13.99 -43.15 -6.00
CA SER A 123 15.07 -43.03 -6.98
C SER A 123 14.61 -42.25 -8.22
N ALA A 124 13.40 -42.56 -8.70
CA ALA A 124 12.65 -41.80 -9.68
C ALA A 124 11.25 -41.52 -9.10
N PRO A 125 10.96 -40.29 -8.66
CA PRO A 125 9.66 -39.96 -8.08
C PRO A 125 8.60 -39.90 -9.19
N PRO A 126 7.35 -40.26 -8.89
CA PRO A 126 6.20 -39.90 -9.70
C PRO A 126 6.13 -38.37 -9.90
N PRO A 127 5.66 -37.89 -11.07
CA PRO A 127 5.65 -36.45 -11.37
C PRO A 127 4.84 -35.65 -10.35
N GLU A 128 3.73 -36.19 -9.86
CA GLU A 128 2.87 -35.55 -8.87
C GLU A 128 3.60 -35.37 -7.53
N LEU A 129 4.35 -36.40 -7.11
CA LEU A 129 5.16 -36.33 -5.89
C LEU A 129 6.30 -35.32 -6.04
N GLN A 130 6.95 -35.27 -7.21
CA GLN A 130 8.00 -34.31 -7.49
C GLN A 130 7.47 -32.88 -7.37
N THR A 131 6.30 -32.58 -7.94
CA THR A 131 5.70 -31.25 -7.88
C THR A 131 5.34 -30.83 -6.45
N VAL A 132 4.79 -31.74 -5.63
CA VAL A 132 4.52 -31.45 -4.21
C VAL A 132 5.81 -31.13 -3.44
N CYS A 133 6.87 -31.90 -3.68
CA CYS A 133 8.17 -31.68 -3.05
C CYS A 133 8.84 -30.37 -3.52
N GLU A 134 8.63 -30.01 -4.80
CA GLU A 134 9.03 -28.72 -5.35
C GLU A 134 8.30 -27.56 -4.66
N CYS A 135 6.98 -27.66 -4.50
CA CYS A 135 6.18 -26.66 -3.79
C CYS A 135 6.70 -26.42 -2.36
N LEU A 136 7.06 -27.48 -1.61
CA LEU A 136 7.67 -27.34 -0.29
C LEU A 136 9.02 -26.60 -0.33
N CYS A 137 9.85 -26.86 -1.33
CA CYS A 137 11.11 -26.15 -1.51
C CYS A 137 10.89 -24.67 -1.82
N ILE A 138 9.88 -24.35 -2.64
CA ILE A 138 9.50 -22.97 -2.96
C ILE A 138 8.98 -22.25 -1.71
N LEU A 139 8.13 -22.89 -0.90
CA LEU A 139 7.63 -22.30 0.36
C LEU A 139 8.77 -21.96 1.33
N LYS A 140 9.83 -22.78 1.37
CA LYS A 140 11.04 -22.46 2.14
C LYS A 140 11.81 -21.26 1.58
N GLY A 141 11.64 -20.91 0.30
CA GLY A 141 12.39 -19.86 -0.39
C GLY A 141 13.57 -20.39 -1.20
N VAL A 142 13.50 -21.62 -1.70
CA VAL A 142 14.50 -22.16 -2.63
C VAL A 142 14.08 -21.86 -4.06
N ASP A 143 14.81 -20.95 -4.69
CA ASP A 143 14.56 -20.57 -6.09
C ASP A 143 15.08 -21.62 -7.08
N SER A 144 14.21 -22.08 -7.97
CA SER A 144 14.57 -22.82 -9.19
C SER A 144 15.56 -22.03 -10.08
N SER A 145 15.51 -20.69 -10.03
CA SER A 145 16.42 -19.79 -10.75
C SER A 145 17.89 -19.98 -10.37
N VAL A 146 18.18 -20.38 -9.13
CA VAL A 146 19.56 -20.62 -8.67
C VAL A 146 20.11 -21.93 -9.27
N ALA A 147 19.26 -22.89 -9.60
CA ALA A 147 19.66 -24.11 -10.30
C ALA A 147 19.96 -23.83 -11.80
N ASN A 148 19.21 -22.92 -12.44
CA ASN A 148 19.40 -22.58 -13.85
C ASN A 148 20.41 -21.47 -14.14
N ARG A 149 20.74 -20.60 -13.17
CA ARG A 149 21.80 -19.58 -13.34
C ARG A 149 23.16 -20.17 -13.71
N ARG A 150 23.45 -21.42 -13.33
CA ARG A 150 24.67 -22.13 -13.74
C ARG A 150 24.67 -22.59 -15.21
N LYS A 151 23.52 -22.70 -15.86
CA LYS A 151 23.41 -23.07 -17.29
C LYS A 151 23.33 -21.85 -18.21
N VAL A 152 22.72 -20.75 -17.77
CA VAL A 152 22.54 -19.54 -18.60
C VAL A 152 23.86 -18.79 -18.84
N GLN A 153 24.89 -19.00 -18.01
CA GLN A 153 26.19 -18.36 -18.23
C GLN A 153 26.99 -18.95 -19.42
N GLN A 154 26.44 -19.92 -20.17
CA GLN A 154 27.06 -20.53 -21.35
C GLN A 154 26.39 -20.21 -22.70
N SER A 155 25.27 -19.48 -22.75
CA SER A 155 24.60 -19.17 -24.02
C SER A 155 24.45 -17.66 -24.20
N PHE A 156 25.32 -17.11 -25.04
CA PHE A 156 25.29 -15.72 -25.50
C PHE A 156 24.32 -15.62 -26.69
N GLY A 157 23.38 -14.68 -26.63
CA GLY A 157 22.55 -14.26 -27.78
C GLY A 157 21.08 -14.70 -27.71
N ASP A 158 20.25 -13.84 -27.14
CA ASP A 158 19.01 -13.30 -27.74
C ASP A 158 18.15 -12.60 -26.65
N PRO A 159 17.49 -11.47 -26.94
CA PRO A 159 16.60 -10.80 -25.99
C PRO A 159 15.26 -11.53 -25.97
N VAL A 160 15.17 -12.57 -25.14
CA VAL A 160 13.94 -13.35 -24.95
C VAL A 160 12.99 -12.56 -24.06
N GLU A 161 11.79 -12.26 -24.58
CA GLU A 161 10.63 -11.79 -23.82
C GLU A 161 10.50 -12.57 -22.50
N ASP A 162 10.24 -11.83 -21.42
CA ASP A 162 10.18 -12.26 -20.02
C ASP A 162 8.93 -13.14 -19.74
N TYR A 163 8.71 -14.17 -20.56
CA TYR A 163 7.86 -15.29 -20.22
C TYR A 163 8.60 -16.08 -19.14
N PHE A 164 8.27 -15.82 -17.88
CA PHE A 164 8.59 -16.67 -16.73
C PHE A 164 8.00 -18.07 -16.97
N VAL A 165 8.66 -18.89 -17.79
CA VAL A 165 8.48 -20.33 -17.79
C VAL A 165 9.06 -20.77 -16.46
N ASP A 166 8.17 -21.10 -15.53
CA ASP A 166 8.53 -21.49 -14.18
C ASP A 166 9.27 -22.84 -14.27
N ALA A 167 10.59 -22.78 -14.47
CA ALA A 167 11.38 -23.97 -14.73
C ALA A 167 11.28 -24.92 -13.54
N THR A 168 10.79 -26.12 -13.79
CA THR A 168 10.63 -27.17 -12.78
C THR A 168 11.97 -27.54 -12.18
N MET A 169 12.02 -27.66 -10.86
CA MET A 169 13.24 -28.00 -10.15
C MET A 169 13.60 -29.48 -10.40
N PRO A 170 14.84 -29.80 -10.79
CA PRO A 170 15.22 -31.20 -11.04
C PRO A 170 15.26 -31.98 -9.71
N TRP A 171 14.80 -33.24 -9.74
CA TRP A 171 14.69 -34.10 -8.55
C TRP A 171 15.96 -34.16 -7.67
N PRO A 172 17.19 -34.26 -8.21
CA PRO A 172 18.39 -34.26 -7.37
C PRO A 172 18.55 -33.01 -6.51
N THR A 173 18.11 -31.85 -7.02
CA THR A 173 18.15 -30.58 -6.27
C THR A 173 17.10 -30.56 -5.17
N ILE A 174 15.88 -31.02 -5.46
CA ILE A 174 14.79 -31.16 -4.50
C ILE A 174 15.22 -32.10 -3.36
N LYS A 175 15.67 -33.31 -3.73
CA LYS A 175 16.16 -34.34 -2.80
C LYS A 175 17.28 -33.82 -1.91
N LYS A 176 18.28 -33.14 -2.49
CA LYS A 176 19.37 -32.51 -1.75
C LYS A 176 18.89 -31.42 -0.81
N CYS A 177 17.90 -30.62 -1.21
CA CYS A 177 17.32 -29.58 -0.39
C CYS A 177 16.60 -30.16 0.84
N MET A 178 15.67 -31.09 0.60
CA MET A 178 14.85 -31.71 1.64
C MET A 178 15.67 -32.56 2.62
N GLY A 179 16.79 -33.12 2.16
CA GLY A 179 17.72 -33.88 2.99
C GLY A 179 18.49 -33.04 4.01
N ARG A 180 18.60 -31.71 3.82
CA ARG A 180 19.36 -30.83 4.73
C ARG A 180 18.69 -30.73 6.10
N TYR A 181 19.51 -30.67 7.14
CA TYR A 181 19.05 -30.43 8.51
C TYR A 181 18.20 -29.15 8.62
N GLU A 182 18.66 -28.04 8.05
CA GLU A 182 17.93 -26.77 7.98
C GLU A 182 16.52 -26.90 7.37
N PHE A 183 16.31 -27.84 6.45
CA PHE A 183 14.99 -28.07 5.86
C PHE A 183 14.08 -28.78 6.86
N LYS A 184 14.59 -29.83 7.50
CA LYS A 184 13.86 -30.59 8.52
C LYS A 184 13.48 -29.70 9.70
N THR A 185 14.42 -28.88 10.19
CA THR A 185 14.17 -27.93 11.27
C THR A 185 13.12 -26.88 10.89
N TRP A 186 13.19 -26.35 9.68
CA TRP A 186 12.16 -25.42 9.17
C TRP A 186 10.78 -26.10 9.11
N LEU A 187 10.72 -27.31 8.56
CA LEU A 187 9.48 -28.07 8.40
C LEU A 187 8.82 -28.41 9.75
N MET A 188 9.61 -28.80 10.76
CA MET A 188 9.10 -29.05 12.12
C MET A 188 8.58 -27.78 12.80
N ASN A 189 9.16 -26.63 12.48
CA ASN A 189 8.77 -25.33 13.04
C ASN A 189 7.75 -24.57 12.19
N LEU A 190 7.19 -25.21 11.16
CA LEU A 190 6.32 -24.57 10.16
C LEU A 190 5.08 -23.92 10.77
N ARG A 191 4.53 -24.49 11.85
CA ARG A 191 3.41 -23.91 12.61
C ARG A 191 3.63 -22.46 13.06
N VAL A 192 4.86 -22.13 13.44
CA VAL A 192 5.28 -20.79 13.88
C VAL A 192 5.88 -20.02 12.71
N GLY A 193 6.58 -20.72 11.81
CA GLY A 193 7.24 -20.14 10.64
C GLY A 193 6.32 -19.70 9.51
N VAL A 194 5.07 -20.16 9.47
CA VAL A 194 4.14 -19.91 8.35
C VAL A 194 3.88 -18.43 8.11
N ASP A 195 3.86 -17.61 9.17
CA ASP A 195 3.65 -16.16 9.09
C ASP A 195 4.81 -15.41 8.41
N PHE A 196 5.99 -16.05 8.30
CA PHE A 196 7.20 -15.45 7.73
C PHE A 196 7.45 -15.87 6.28
N ILE A 197 6.60 -16.72 5.70
CA ILE A 197 6.75 -17.17 4.32
C ILE A 197 6.43 -16.00 3.38
N PRO A 198 7.32 -15.62 2.45
CA PRO A 198 7.05 -14.56 1.49
C PRO A 198 5.84 -14.88 0.61
N PHE A 199 4.92 -13.91 0.46
CA PHE A 199 3.70 -14.11 -0.34
C PHE A 199 3.98 -14.39 -1.83
N ALA A 200 5.11 -13.91 -2.36
CA ALA A 200 5.56 -14.24 -3.71
C ALA A 200 5.75 -15.76 -3.92
N ASN A 201 6.30 -16.45 -2.92
CA ASN A 201 6.50 -17.90 -2.97
C ASN A 201 5.16 -18.64 -2.90
N VAL A 202 4.23 -18.13 -2.09
CA VAL A 202 2.87 -18.66 -1.94
C VAL A 202 2.10 -18.56 -3.27
N LYS A 203 2.16 -17.40 -3.94
CA LYS A 203 1.57 -17.18 -5.27
C LYS A 203 2.18 -18.06 -6.35
N ARG A 204 3.47 -18.35 -6.24
CA ARG A 204 4.14 -19.29 -7.14
C ARG A 204 3.60 -20.71 -6.97
N VAL A 205 3.47 -21.17 -5.73
CA VAL A 205 2.89 -22.49 -5.41
C VAL A 205 1.44 -22.58 -5.87
N GLU A 206 0.64 -21.53 -5.67
CA GLU A 206 -0.73 -21.44 -6.18
C GLU A 206 -0.79 -21.68 -7.69
N ARG A 207 0.07 -20.99 -8.47
CA ARG A 207 0.12 -21.19 -9.92
C ARG A 207 0.45 -22.63 -10.29
N ILE A 208 1.44 -23.24 -9.63
CA ILE A 208 1.83 -24.63 -9.90
C ILE A 208 0.66 -25.59 -9.62
N LEU A 209 0.00 -25.44 -8.47
CA LEU A 209 -1.14 -26.28 -8.09
C LEU A 209 -2.36 -26.10 -8.99
N MET A 210 -2.59 -24.88 -9.51
CA MET A 210 -3.72 -24.60 -10.41
C MET A 210 -3.47 -25.04 -11.86
N VAL A 211 -2.20 -25.06 -12.29
CA VAL A 211 -1.82 -25.41 -13.68
C VAL A 211 -1.69 -26.91 -13.86
N ASP A 212 -1.30 -27.67 -12.83
CA ASP A 212 -1.08 -29.11 -12.94
C ASP A 212 -2.34 -29.90 -12.55
N PRO A 213 -3.14 -30.40 -13.53
CA PRO A 213 -4.36 -31.16 -13.26
C PRO A 213 -4.08 -32.54 -12.66
N GLN A 214 -2.83 -33.02 -12.64
CA GLN A 214 -2.49 -34.31 -12.05
C GLN A 214 -2.38 -34.24 -10.52
N ILE A 215 -2.17 -33.05 -9.96
CA ILE A 215 -2.06 -32.84 -8.51
C ILE A 215 -3.46 -32.84 -7.89
N THR A 216 -3.99 -34.04 -7.68
CA THR A 216 -5.24 -34.25 -6.95
C THR A 216 -4.98 -35.09 -5.71
N TYR A 217 -5.81 -34.88 -4.69
CA TYR A 217 -5.71 -35.64 -3.44
C TYR A 217 -5.86 -37.14 -3.66
N ASP A 218 -6.77 -37.56 -4.54
CA ASP A 218 -7.02 -38.98 -4.81
C ASP A 218 -5.85 -39.63 -5.54
N ARG A 219 -5.30 -38.98 -6.58
CA ARG A 219 -4.13 -39.50 -7.30
C ARG A 219 -2.90 -39.61 -6.42
N LEU A 220 -2.58 -38.57 -5.66
CA LEU A 220 -1.44 -38.61 -4.74
C LEU A 220 -1.63 -39.65 -3.64
N ARG A 221 -2.86 -39.88 -3.19
CA ARG A 221 -3.18 -40.95 -2.25
C ARG A 221 -2.91 -42.33 -2.84
N GLU A 222 -3.26 -42.58 -4.10
CA GLU A 222 -2.96 -43.85 -4.78
C GLU A 222 -1.45 -44.07 -4.97
N VAL A 223 -0.73 -43.00 -5.32
CA VAL A 223 0.68 -43.07 -5.73
C VAL A 223 1.64 -43.06 -4.53
N SER A 224 1.39 -42.21 -3.52
CA SER A 224 2.25 -42.08 -2.34
C SER A 224 1.49 -41.51 -1.14
N MET A 225 1.29 -42.33 -0.11
CA MET A 225 0.72 -41.89 1.18
C MET A 225 1.49 -40.73 1.79
N ALA A 226 2.83 -40.77 1.72
CA ALA A 226 3.69 -39.69 2.18
C ALA A 226 3.47 -38.41 1.35
N GLY A 227 3.43 -38.52 0.01
CA GLY A 227 3.13 -37.40 -0.89
C GLY A 227 1.78 -36.75 -0.63
N TYR A 228 0.74 -37.55 -0.39
CA TYR A 228 -0.60 -37.08 -0.04
C TYR A 228 -0.62 -36.24 1.24
N ARG A 229 0.06 -36.70 2.29
CA ARG A 229 0.15 -35.95 3.56
C ARG A 229 0.95 -34.65 3.41
N LEU A 230 2.03 -34.70 2.63
CA LEU A 230 2.80 -33.50 2.27
C LEU A 230 1.98 -32.52 1.43
N LEU A 231 1.09 -33.00 0.55
CA LEU A 231 0.17 -32.13 -0.22
C LEU A 231 -0.80 -31.41 0.70
N ILE A 232 -1.41 -32.10 1.68
CA ILE A 232 -2.28 -31.47 2.68
C ILE A 232 -1.54 -30.35 3.41
N LEU A 233 -0.26 -30.58 3.75
CA LEU A 233 0.58 -29.57 4.39
C LEU A 233 0.79 -28.34 3.50
N VAL A 234 1.16 -28.56 2.24
CA VAL A 234 1.35 -27.48 1.25
C VAL A 234 0.06 -26.68 1.06
N ALA A 235 -1.08 -27.37 0.92
CA ALA A 235 -2.39 -26.73 0.77
C ALA A 235 -2.76 -25.92 2.00
N ALA A 236 -2.56 -26.46 3.21
CA ALA A 236 -2.81 -25.74 4.45
C ALA A 236 -1.92 -24.48 4.58
N CYS A 237 -0.64 -24.57 4.21
CA CYS A 237 0.25 -23.40 4.15
C CYS A 237 -0.24 -22.35 3.16
N TRP A 238 -0.58 -22.76 1.94
CA TRP A 238 -1.06 -21.86 0.90
C TRP A 238 -2.36 -21.15 1.32
N GLN A 239 -3.33 -21.89 1.83
CA GLN A 239 -4.62 -21.36 2.28
C GLN A 239 -4.46 -20.43 3.49
N TYR A 240 -3.65 -20.82 4.48
CA TYR A 240 -3.33 -19.97 5.63
C TYR A 240 -2.71 -18.65 5.18
N CYS A 241 -1.65 -18.69 4.37
CA CYS A 241 -0.94 -17.49 3.94
C CYS A 241 -1.82 -16.57 3.09
N THR A 242 -2.70 -17.15 2.26
CA THR A 242 -3.64 -16.36 1.44
C THR A 242 -4.63 -15.59 2.30
N ILE A 243 -5.19 -16.24 3.32
CA ILE A 243 -6.13 -15.58 4.25
C ILE A 243 -5.39 -14.57 5.13
N ALA A 244 -4.21 -14.92 5.64
CA ALA A 244 -3.41 -14.03 6.47
C ALA A 244 -3.02 -12.74 5.72
N GLU A 245 -2.69 -12.85 4.42
CA GLU A 245 -2.37 -11.69 3.60
C GLU A 245 -3.60 -10.82 3.29
N ASP A 246 -4.78 -11.41 3.05
CA ASP A 246 -6.03 -10.64 2.90
C ASP A 246 -6.35 -9.82 4.16
N LEU A 247 -6.22 -10.43 5.34
CA LEU A 247 -6.40 -9.73 6.62
C LEU A 247 -5.34 -8.64 6.81
N ARG A 248 -4.08 -8.91 6.45
CA ARG A 248 -3.00 -7.93 6.53
C ARG A 248 -3.25 -6.73 5.62
N GLN A 249 -3.71 -6.96 4.39
CA GLN A 249 -4.01 -5.89 3.44
C GLN A 249 -5.15 -5.01 3.96
N LYS A 250 -6.27 -5.60 4.39
CA LYS A 250 -7.41 -4.87 4.97
C LYS A 250 -7.00 -4.05 6.19
N ARG A 251 -6.14 -4.61 7.05
CA ARG A 251 -5.59 -3.90 8.22
C ARG A 251 -4.71 -2.71 7.82
N ASN A 252 -3.85 -2.88 6.82
CA ASN A 252 -3.00 -1.81 6.31
C ASN A 252 -3.82 -0.68 5.67
N ASP A 253 -4.90 -1.04 4.96
CA ASP A 253 -5.82 -0.06 4.37
C ASP A 253 -6.51 0.76 5.46
N CYS A 254 -7.02 0.11 6.52
CA CYS A 254 -7.59 0.80 7.69
C CYS A 254 -6.58 1.77 8.32
N TYR A 255 -5.35 1.31 8.54
CA TYR A 255 -4.28 2.13 9.12
C TYR A 255 -3.91 3.34 8.25
N SER A 256 -3.84 3.17 6.93
CA SER A 256 -3.57 4.26 5.97
C SER A 256 -4.67 5.33 5.98
N MET A 257 -5.93 4.88 6.05
CA MET A 257 -7.09 5.78 6.16
C MET A 257 -7.09 6.53 7.50
N GLU A 258 -6.79 5.85 8.61
CA GLU A 258 -6.65 6.47 9.94
C GLU A 258 -5.55 7.53 9.99
N GLN A 259 -4.37 7.25 9.41
CA GLN A 259 -3.30 8.23 9.31
C GLN A 259 -3.73 9.48 8.53
N THR A 260 -4.46 9.28 7.43
CA THR A 260 -4.99 10.37 6.60
C THR A 260 -5.99 11.21 7.39
N LEU A 261 -6.90 10.59 8.13
CA LEU A 261 -7.86 11.28 9.00
C LEU A 261 -7.15 12.11 10.08
N VAL A 262 -6.17 11.53 10.78
CA VAL A 262 -5.42 12.23 11.83
C VAL A 262 -4.67 13.44 11.26
N SER A 263 -4.08 13.30 10.07
CA SER A 263 -3.42 14.41 9.37
C SER A 263 -4.40 15.54 9.04
N LEU A 264 -5.58 15.19 8.52
CA LEU A 264 -6.64 16.16 8.20
C LEU A 264 -7.20 16.84 9.45
N GLN A 265 -7.41 16.10 10.55
CA GLN A 265 -7.86 16.68 11.82
C GLN A 265 -6.85 17.70 12.36
N LYS A 266 -5.55 17.39 12.28
CA LYS A 266 -4.48 18.33 12.66
C LYS A 266 -4.51 19.58 11.78
N PHE A 267 -4.71 19.41 10.47
CA PHE A 267 -4.82 20.53 9.53
C PHE A 267 -6.02 21.43 9.85
N VAL A 268 -7.21 20.86 10.04
CA VAL A 268 -8.43 21.61 10.41
C VAL A 268 -8.23 22.35 11.74
N SER A 269 -7.65 21.69 12.75
CA SER A 269 -7.34 22.31 14.04
C SER A 269 -6.37 23.49 13.92
N HIS A 270 -5.41 23.43 13.00
CA HIS A 270 -4.49 24.54 12.73
C HIS A 270 -5.18 25.67 11.96
N VAL A 271 -6.07 25.32 11.02
CA VAL A 271 -6.83 26.29 10.23
C VAL A 271 -7.79 27.07 11.13
N GLY A 272 -8.52 26.39 12.02
CA GLY A 272 -9.49 26.98 12.95
C GLY A 272 -8.86 27.90 13.99
N ARG A 273 -7.70 27.54 14.57
CA ARG A 273 -7.01 28.38 15.59
C ARG A 273 -6.60 29.78 15.12
N LYS A 274 -6.44 30.01 13.81
CA LYS A 274 -6.12 31.36 13.27
C LYS A 274 -7.34 32.29 13.19
N CYS A 275 -8.55 31.82 13.46
CA CYS A 275 -9.77 32.63 13.48
C CYS A 275 -10.11 33.18 14.87
N ASP A 276 -9.50 32.68 15.95
CA ASP A 276 -9.72 33.19 17.30
C ASP A 276 -8.89 34.46 17.57
N GLY A 277 -9.32 35.56 16.96
CA GLY A 277 -9.14 36.93 17.47
C GLY A 277 -10.31 37.30 18.39
N PRO A 278 -10.17 38.30 19.28
CA PRO A 278 -10.67 38.26 20.65
C PRO A 278 -12.18 38.05 20.78
N ILE A 279 -12.50 37.06 21.61
CA ILE A 279 -13.76 36.76 22.32
C ILE A 279 -14.81 37.88 22.21
N MET A 280 -15.88 37.62 21.47
CA MET A 280 -17.22 37.94 21.96
C MET A 280 -17.92 36.64 22.32
N LYS A 281 -18.33 36.57 23.59
CA LYS A 281 -19.12 35.48 24.16
C LYS A 281 -20.42 35.34 23.37
N SER A 282 -20.65 34.17 22.77
CA SER A 282 -22.01 33.68 22.54
C SER A 282 -22.01 32.15 22.57
N SER A 283 -22.46 31.65 23.72
CA SER A 283 -23.32 30.48 23.90
C SER A 283 -23.28 29.37 22.84
N GLY A 284 -22.77 28.21 23.27
CA GLY A 284 -23.40 26.92 23.01
C GLY A 284 -23.21 26.35 21.61
N SER A 285 -22.26 25.42 21.47
CA SER A 285 -22.38 24.13 20.73
C SER A 285 -20.99 23.51 20.52
N SER A 286 -20.28 23.23 21.61
CA SER A 286 -19.05 22.44 21.58
C SER A 286 -19.24 21.19 22.42
N SER A 287 -20.16 20.33 22.00
CA SER A 287 -20.38 19.02 22.64
C SER A 287 -21.17 18.10 21.69
N VAL A 288 -20.57 17.67 20.58
CA VAL A 288 -21.12 16.49 19.87
C VAL A 288 -20.05 15.51 19.39
N ILE A 289 -18.79 15.90 19.13
CA ILE A 289 -17.83 14.99 18.45
C ILE A 289 -16.77 14.38 19.40
N ALA A 290 -16.96 14.46 20.73
CA ALA A 290 -15.98 13.97 21.71
C ALA A 290 -16.33 12.61 22.37
N LYS A 291 -17.26 11.81 21.84
CA LYS A 291 -17.65 10.52 22.44
C LYS A 291 -17.86 9.38 21.43
N ALA A 292 -16.86 9.10 20.60
CA ALA A 292 -16.84 7.87 19.80
C ALA A 292 -15.46 7.21 19.70
N ALA A 293 -14.62 7.38 20.73
CA ALA A 293 -13.42 6.59 20.91
C ALA A 293 -13.28 6.25 22.40
N ILE A 294 -13.02 4.97 22.68
CA ILE A 294 -12.91 4.31 23.99
C ILE A 294 -14.26 3.72 24.49
N CYS A 295 -14.68 2.63 23.86
CA CYS A 295 -14.94 1.31 24.46
C CYS A 295 -15.10 0.29 23.32
#